data_AF-A0A7M2SZE6-F1
#
_entry.id   AF-A0A7M2SZE6-F1
#
_cell.length_a   1.000
_cell.length_b   1.000
_cell.length_c   1.000
_cell.angle_alpha   90.00
_cell.angle_beta   90.00
_cell.angle_gamma   90.00
#
_symmetry.space_group_name_H-M   'P 1'
#
loop_
_entity.id
_entity.type
_entity.pdbx_description
1 polymer ?
#
loop_
_entity_poly.entity_id
_entity_poly.type
_entity_poly.pdbx_seq_one_letter_code
_entity_poly.pdbx_strand_id
1 'polypeptide(L)'
;MDVQPTLDEIEDRFVALVEGRLSRDDADRWAAHWVTKSDLAWGDLEWWALNLLHGVDLPASATGGFLHDDEQVLAWLGELRLRRAV
;
A
#
# COMPACT_ATOMS: atom_id res chain seq x y z
N MET A 1 13.51 9.44 14.81
CA MET A 1 12.41 8.48 15.04
C MET A 1 11.36 8.82 14.01
N ASP A 2 11.14 7.93 13.06
CA ASP A 2 10.07 8.14 12.08
C ASP A 2 8.72 7.98 12.80
N VAL A 3 7.80 8.88 12.53
CA VAL A 3 6.45 8.87 13.11
C VAL A 3 5.60 7.88 12.32
N GLN A 4 4.88 6.99 13.01
CA GLN A 4 3.96 6.04 12.37
C GLN A 4 3.01 6.79 11.42
N PRO A 5 2.89 6.35 10.14
CA PRO A 5 2.08 7.05 9.18
C PRO A 5 0.61 6.88 9.49
N THR A 6 -0.12 7.95 9.24
CA THR A 6 -1.58 8.02 9.32
C THR A 6 -2.23 7.28 8.15
N LEU A 7 -3.53 7.01 8.27
CA LEU A 7 -4.32 6.47 7.16
C LEU A 7 -4.30 7.38 5.93
N ASP A 8 -4.25 8.70 6.13
CA ASP A 8 -4.10 9.69 5.05
C ASP A 8 -2.80 9.49 4.28
N GLU A 9 -1.69 9.33 4.99
CA GLU A 9 -0.38 9.11 4.36
C GLU A 9 -0.31 7.76 3.63
N ILE A 10 -1.01 6.74 4.13
CA ILE A 10 -1.16 5.46 3.42
C ILE A 10 -2.00 5.64 2.15
N GLU A 11 -3.13 6.33 2.22
CA GLU A 11 -3.99 6.63 1.06
C GLU A 11 -3.23 7.43 -0.01
N ASP A 12 -2.43 8.41 0.40
CA ASP A 12 -1.59 9.21 -0.50
C ASP A 12 -0.57 8.35 -1.28
N ARG A 13 -0.09 7.24 -0.70
CA ARG A 13 0.77 6.29 -1.43
C ARG A 13 0.01 5.55 -2.51
N PHE A 14 -1.21 5.11 -2.23
CA PHE A 14 -2.08 4.54 -3.27
C PHE A 14 -2.37 5.54 -4.38
N VAL A 15 -2.70 6.79 -4.05
CA VAL A 15 -2.96 7.84 -5.04
C VAL A 15 -1.71 8.08 -5.90
N ALA A 16 -0.54 8.23 -5.27
CA ALA A 16 0.71 8.44 -6.00
C ALA A 16 1.08 7.26 -6.90
N LEU A 17 0.79 6.03 -6.46
CA LEU A 17 1.01 4.81 -7.24
C LEU A 17 0.09 4.76 -8.47
N VAL A 18 -1.21 5.00 -8.28
CA VAL A 18 -2.21 5.05 -9.37
C VAL A 18 -1.91 6.16 -10.39
N GLU A 19 -1.42 7.31 -9.92
CA GLU A 19 -1.04 8.42 -10.79
C GLU A 19 0.35 8.26 -11.44
N GLY A 20 1.06 7.17 -11.14
CA GLY A 20 2.40 6.91 -11.66
C GLY A 20 3.49 7.85 -11.11
N ARG A 21 3.21 8.58 -10.03
CA ARG A 21 4.16 9.45 -9.32
C ARG A 21 5.05 8.68 -8.34
N LEU A 22 4.65 7.47 -7.97
CA LEU A 22 5.39 6.56 -7.11
C LEU A 22 5.54 5.21 -7.83
N SER A 23 6.74 4.63 -7.82
CA SER A 23 6.94 3.29 -8.38
C SER A 23 6.41 2.21 -7.44
N ARG A 24 6.09 1.02 -7.98
CA ARG A 24 5.66 -0.13 -7.17
C ARG A 24 6.73 -0.56 -6.17
N ASP A 25 7.99 -0.59 -6.59
CA ASP A 25 9.14 -0.93 -5.73
C ASP A 25 9.31 0.08 -4.58
N ASP A 26 9.15 1.39 -4.86
CA ASP A 26 9.24 2.41 -3.81
C ASP A 26 8.05 2.33 -2.83
N ALA A 27 6.85 2.01 -3.33
CA ALA A 27 5.67 1.80 -2.50
C ALA A 27 5.81 0.57 -1.59
N ASP A 28 6.27 -0.56 -2.14
CA ASP A 28 6.54 -1.79 -1.39
C ASP A 28 7.56 -1.55 -0.28
N ARG A 29 8.74 -1.00 -0.65
CA ARG A 29 9.81 -0.73 0.30
C ARG A 29 9.39 0.20 1.42
N TRP A 30 8.57 1.21 1.10
CA TRP A 30 8.01 2.09 2.11
C TRP A 30 7.07 1.34 3.05
N ALA A 31 6.20 0.47 2.55
CA ALA A 31 5.30 -0.32 3.38
C ALA A 31 6.07 -1.33 4.25
N ALA A 32 7.10 -1.99 3.70
CA ALA A 32 7.98 -2.91 4.41
C ALA A 32 8.71 -2.27 5.59
N HIS A 33 9.13 -1.01 5.45
CA HIS A 33 9.72 -0.27 6.56
C HIS A 33 8.80 -0.18 7.79
N TRP A 34 7.48 -0.14 7.58
CA TRP A 34 6.48 -0.02 8.66
C TRP A 34 5.97 -1.37 9.14
N VAL A 35 5.69 -2.31 8.23
CA VAL A 35 5.23 -3.67 8.56
C VAL A 35 6.24 -4.44 9.42
N THR A 36 7.54 -4.15 9.28
CA THR A 36 8.60 -4.81 10.05
C THR A 36 8.76 -4.29 11.49
N LYS A 37 8.10 -3.18 11.85
CA LYS A 37 8.15 -2.60 13.20
C LYS A 37 7.05 -3.20 14.08
N SER A 38 7.45 -4.01 15.06
CA SER A 38 6.52 -4.73 15.95
C SER A 38 5.98 -3.92 17.13
N ASP A 39 6.49 -2.71 17.35
CA ASP A 39 6.13 -1.81 18.46
C ASP A 39 5.01 -0.82 18.11
N LEU A 40 4.53 -0.84 16.87
CA LEU A 40 3.46 0.03 16.38
C LEU A 40 2.08 -0.59 16.59
N ALA A 41 1.11 0.24 16.96
CA ALA A 41 -0.28 -0.15 17.08
C ALA A 41 -1.07 0.36 15.87
N TRP A 42 -1.52 -0.57 15.02
CA TRP A 42 -2.35 -0.25 13.86
C TRP A 42 -3.81 -0.55 14.16
N GLY A 43 -4.72 0.29 13.67
CA GLY A 43 -6.10 -0.12 13.50
C GLY A 43 -6.25 -1.05 12.30
N ASP A 44 -7.39 -1.75 12.25
CA ASP A 44 -7.65 -2.79 11.26
C ASP A 44 -7.54 -2.27 9.81
N LEU A 45 -8.04 -1.05 9.57
CA LEU A 45 -8.04 -0.46 8.22
C LEU A 45 -6.64 -0.02 7.79
N GLU A 46 -5.87 0.61 8.68
CA GLU A 46 -4.49 1.01 8.37
C GLU A 46 -3.62 -0.21 8.13
N TRP A 47 -3.76 -1.25 8.97
CA TRP A 47 -3.03 -2.50 8.80
C TRP A 47 -3.37 -3.19 7.47
N TRP A 48 -4.66 -3.28 7.13
CA TRP A 48 -5.10 -3.85 5.85
C TRP A 48 -4.52 -3.09 4.66
N ALA A 49 -4.61 -1.76 4.65
CA ALA A 49 -4.14 -0.95 3.53
C ALA A 49 -2.62 -1.01 3.38
N LEU A 50 -1.88 -0.98 4.50
CA LEU A 50 -0.43 -1.09 4.51
C LEU A 50 0.05 -2.45 3.98
N ASN A 51 -0.63 -3.54 4.31
CA ASN A 51 -0.29 -4.87 3.81
C ASN A 51 -0.59 -5.06 2.33
N LEU A 52 -1.50 -4.28 1.74
CA LEU A 52 -1.70 -4.29 0.30
C LEU A 52 -0.57 -3.59 -0.47
N LEU A 53 0.00 -2.53 0.11
CA LEU A 53 1.19 -1.89 -0.46
C LEU A 53 2.43 -2.77 -0.30
N HIS A 54 2.52 -3.51 0.82
CA HIS A 54 3.56 -4.51 1.04
C HIS A 54 3.35 -5.75 0.16
N GLY A 55 4.06 -5.81 -0.95
CA GLY A 55 3.98 -6.85 -1.97
C GLY A 55 3.37 -6.36 -3.29
N VAL A 56 3.15 -5.05 -3.43
CA VAL A 56 2.57 -4.47 -4.67
C VAL A 56 3.52 -4.59 -5.87
N ASP A 57 4.81 -4.81 -5.62
CA ASP A 57 5.85 -5.02 -6.62
C ASP A 57 6.14 -6.50 -6.94
N LEU A 58 5.43 -7.43 -6.28
CA LEU A 58 5.68 -8.86 -6.45
C LEU A 58 5.46 -9.27 -7.91
N PRO A 59 6.38 -10.05 -8.51
CA PRO A 59 6.23 -10.50 -9.88
C PRO A 59 5.14 -11.57 -9.99
N ALA A 60 4.26 -11.47 -10.99
CA ALA A 60 3.28 -12.51 -11.28
C ALA A 60 3.93 -13.79 -11.82
N SER A 61 5.04 -13.65 -12.52
CA SER A 61 5.75 -14.74 -13.17
C SER A 61 7.24 -14.42 -13.36
N ALA A 62 8.06 -15.44 -13.62
CA ALA A 62 9.47 -15.26 -13.98
C ALA A 62 9.67 -14.45 -15.28
N THR A 63 8.63 -14.33 -16.11
CA THR A 63 8.65 -13.64 -17.40
C THR A 63 8.19 -12.19 -17.33
N GLY A 64 7.82 -11.69 -16.14
CA GLY A 64 7.45 -10.30 -15.89
C GLY A 64 5.98 -10.12 -15.50
N GLY A 65 5.58 -8.84 -15.40
CA GLY A 65 4.29 -8.41 -14.87
C GLY A 65 4.26 -8.44 -13.34
N PHE A 66 3.28 -7.73 -12.77
CA PHE A 66 3.03 -7.70 -11.34
C PHE A 66 1.92 -8.68 -10.97
N LEU A 67 2.02 -9.30 -9.80
CA LEU A 67 1.00 -10.18 -9.22
C LEU A 67 -0.36 -9.48 -9.13
N HIS A 68 -0.31 -8.16 -8.94
CA HIS A 68 -1.46 -7.26 -8.87
C HIS A 68 -1.35 -6.26 -10.00
N ASP A 69 -2.32 -6.22 -10.92
CA ASP A 69 -2.33 -5.25 -12.01
C ASP A 69 -2.77 -3.85 -11.54
N ASP A 70 -2.83 -2.89 -12.46
CA ASP A 70 -3.18 -1.51 -12.12
C ASP A 70 -4.67 -1.35 -11.80
N GLU A 71 -5.55 -2.17 -12.40
CA GLU A 71 -6.98 -2.19 -12.09
C GLU A 71 -7.22 -2.67 -10.67
N GLN A 72 -6.48 -3.68 -10.22
CA GLN A 72 -6.54 -4.20 -8.87
C GLN A 72 -6.05 -3.14 -7.85
N VAL A 73 -4.98 -2.42 -8.15
CA VAL A 73 -4.49 -1.32 -7.29
C VAL A 73 -5.52 -0.19 -7.20
N LEU A 74 -6.17 0.16 -8.31
CA LEU A 74 -7.24 1.16 -8.33
C LEU A 74 -8.46 0.70 -7.50
N ALA A 75 -8.83 -0.57 -7.61
CA ALA A 75 -9.93 -1.15 -6.83
C ALA A 75 -9.65 -1.10 -5.32
N TRP A 76 -8.41 -1.38 -4.91
CA TRP A 76 -8.00 -1.27 -3.51
C TRP A 76 -8.11 0.16 -2.96
N LEU A 77 -7.70 1.17 -3.75
CA LEU A 77 -7.89 2.58 -3.36
C LEU A 77 -9.38 2.93 -3.21
N GLY A 78 -10.23 2.42 -4.10
CA GLY A 78 -11.68 2.57 -3.99
C GLY A 78 -12.22 1.92 -2.71
N GLU A 79 -11.81 0.70 -2.42
CA GLU A 79 -12.21 -0.03 -1.22
C GLU A 79 -11.74 0.65 0.07
N LEU A 80 -10.51 1.17 0.10
CA LEU A 80 -9.98 1.95 1.21
C LEU A 80 -10.88 3.13 1.53
N ARG A 81 -11.26 3.92 0.52
CA ARG A 81 -12.13 5.09 0.67
C ARG A 81 -13.53 4.72 1.15
N LEU A 82 -14.07 3.61 0.66
CA LEU A 82 -15.37 3.10 1.10
C LEU A 82 -15.34 2.68 2.57
N ARG A 83 -14.34 1.90 2.97
CA ARG A 83 -14.19 1.44 4.36
C ARG A 83 -13.91 2.59 5.34
N ARG A 84 -13.21 3.63 4.90
CA ARG A 84 -12.94 4.85 5.69
C ARG A 84 -14.18 5.67 5.99
N ALA A 85 -15.21 5.59 5.15
CA ALA A 85 -16.44 6.38 5.28
C ALA A 85 -17.47 5.77 6.25
N VAL A 86 -17.19 4.60 6.83
CA VAL A 86 -18.04 3.84 7.78
C VAL A 86 -17.63 4.19 9.21
#